data_AF-A0A5J4TE52-F1
#
_entry.id   AF-A0A5J4TE52-F1
#
_cell.length_a   1.000
_cell.length_b   1.000
_cell.length_c   1.000
_cell.angle_alpha   90.00
_cell.angle_beta   90.00
_cell.angle_gamma   90.00
#
_symmetry.space_group_name_H-M   'P 1'
#
loop_
_entity.id
_entity.type
_entity.pdbx_description
1 polymer ?
#
loop_
_entity_poly.entity_id
_entity_poly.type
_entity_poly.pdbx_seq_one_letter_code
_entity_poly.pdbx_strand_id
1 'polypeptide(L)'
;TNITNALHSLTTLSIYKINIHLSQENDQQTLALRSGSRVCLWHIQYFGDASVHSELINIGYAGVLVIAISTASGHGEEYDGQIYKGLDYISTFLICLNKGKLYSFPPKPLLAHRSDEQLEEEGGNEEIDSQLINKGISGNI
;
A
#
# COMPACT_ATOMS: atom_id res chain seq x y z
N THR A 1 10.16 -10.31 18.79
CA THR A 1 9.38 -9.12 19.16
C THR A 1 10.03 -7.82 18.69
N ASN A 2 10.22 -7.62 17.37
CA ASN A 2 10.74 -6.33 16.86
C ASN A 2 10.20 -5.94 15.48
N ILE A 3 9.43 -6.82 14.83
CA ILE A 3 8.90 -6.58 13.48
C ILE A 3 7.62 -5.71 13.53
N THR A 4 6.77 -5.89 14.54
CA THR A 4 5.53 -5.10 14.72
C THR A 4 5.76 -3.61 14.84
N ASN A 5 6.71 -3.21 15.67
CA ASN A 5 7.05 -1.80 15.84
C ASN A 5 7.68 -1.21 14.57
N ALA A 6 8.47 -2.01 13.85
CA ALA A 6 9.08 -1.60 12.59
C ALA A 6 8.03 -1.44 11.48
N LEU A 7 7.12 -2.40 11.33
CA LEU A 7 6.02 -2.34 10.37
C LEU A 7 5.08 -1.17 10.68
N HIS A 8 4.71 -0.98 11.94
CA HIS A 8 3.89 0.15 12.34
C HIS A 8 4.57 1.47 12.00
N SER A 9 5.86 1.62 12.34
CA SER A 9 6.64 2.83 12.03
C SER A 9 6.71 3.09 10.52
N LEU A 10 7.02 2.06 9.73
CA LEU A 10 7.08 2.17 8.26
C LEU A 10 5.72 2.54 7.66
N THR A 11 4.64 1.96 8.18
CA THR A 11 3.27 2.23 7.76
C THR A 11 2.90 3.69 8.04
N THR A 12 3.22 4.18 9.25
CA THR A 12 3.05 5.60 9.59
C THR A 12 3.90 6.52 8.69
N LEU A 13 5.15 6.15 8.40
CA LEU A 13 6.05 6.94 7.55
C LEU A 13 5.61 6.98 6.09
N SER A 14 4.97 5.91 5.59
CA SER A 14 4.50 5.79 4.21
C SER A 14 3.44 6.82 3.80
N ILE A 15 2.74 7.37 4.80
CA ILE A 15 1.73 8.44 4.66
C ILE A 15 2.08 9.66 5.53
N TYR A 16 3.33 9.80 5.96
CA TYR A 16 3.73 10.90 6.83
C TYR A 16 3.50 12.27 6.18
N LYS A 17 2.74 13.11 6.88
CA LYS A 17 2.35 14.46 6.43
C LYS A 17 1.76 14.48 5.02
N ILE A 18 1.08 13.40 4.65
CA ILE A 18 0.34 13.34 3.40
C ILE A 18 -0.72 14.46 3.40
N ASN A 19 -0.92 15.12 2.25
CA ASN A 19 -1.80 16.28 2.08
C ASN A 19 -1.41 17.55 2.88
N ILE A 20 -0.21 17.64 3.43
CA ILE A 20 0.29 18.86 4.07
C ILE A 20 1.36 19.49 3.17
N HIS A 21 1.05 20.67 2.63
CA HIS A 21 2.03 21.49 1.92
C HIS A 21 2.87 22.28 2.92
N LEU A 22 4.16 21.98 2.99
CA LEU A 22 5.11 22.67 3.85
C LEU A 22 5.88 23.71 3.03
N SER A 23 7.05 23.33 2.55
CA SER A 23 7.92 24.09 1.66
C SER A 23 8.42 23.13 0.60
N GLN A 24 8.83 23.64 -0.57
CA GLN A 24 9.26 22.78 -1.68
C GLN A 24 10.33 21.75 -1.28
N GLU A 25 11.33 22.14 -0.49
CA GLU A 25 12.36 21.23 0.01
C GLU A 25 11.80 20.16 0.97
N ASN A 26 10.93 20.57 1.91
CA ASN A 26 10.29 19.64 2.84
C ASN A 26 9.31 18.69 2.14
N ASP A 27 8.61 19.17 1.12
CA ASP A 27 7.67 18.38 0.33
C ASP A 27 8.43 17.31 -0.48
N GLN A 28 9.60 17.64 -1.03
CA GLN A 28 10.49 16.67 -1.68
C GLN A 28 11.05 15.64 -0.68
N GLN A 29 11.51 16.07 0.49
CA GLN A 29 12.03 15.17 1.52
C GLN A 29 10.95 14.20 2.04
N THR A 30 9.74 14.72 2.30
CA THR A 30 8.61 13.90 2.75
C THR A 30 8.09 12.97 1.65
N LEU A 31 8.14 13.36 0.37
CA LEU A 31 7.88 12.45 -0.74
C LEU A 31 8.89 11.30 -0.80
N ALA A 32 10.19 11.62 -0.70
CA ALA A 32 11.25 10.62 -0.69
C ALA A 32 11.11 9.65 0.51
N LEU A 33 10.80 10.18 1.69
CA LEU A 33 10.54 9.39 2.89
C LEU A 33 9.35 8.44 2.69
N ARG A 34 8.21 8.97 2.25
CA ARG A 34 6.99 8.17 2.00
C ARG A 34 7.25 7.07 0.97
N SER A 35 7.87 7.40 -0.16
CA SER A 35 8.16 6.44 -1.23
C SER A 35 9.15 5.36 -0.79
N GLY A 36 10.22 5.73 -0.08
CA GLY A 36 11.17 4.78 0.48
C GLY A 36 10.52 3.84 1.49
N SER A 37 9.68 4.36 2.39
CA SER A 37 8.93 3.53 3.34
C SER A 37 8.00 2.55 2.66
N ARG A 38 7.28 2.95 1.60
CA ARG A 38 6.42 2.04 0.82
C ARG A 38 7.23 0.93 0.13
N VAL A 39 8.39 1.26 -0.46
CA VAL A 39 9.28 0.26 -1.07
C VAL A 39 9.81 -0.73 -0.02
N CYS A 40 10.15 -0.27 1.18
CA CYS A 40 10.54 -1.15 2.28
C CYS A 40 9.39 -2.07 2.70
N LEU A 41 8.17 -1.54 2.87
CA LEU A 41 6.99 -2.34 3.20
C LEU A 41 6.69 -3.38 2.14
N TRP A 42 6.79 -3.02 0.85
CA TRP A 42 6.60 -3.96 -0.24
C TRP A 42 7.61 -5.11 -0.19
N HIS A 43 8.90 -4.83 0.04
CA HIS A 43 9.88 -5.92 0.21
C HIS A 43 9.55 -6.83 1.39
N ILE A 44 9.13 -6.26 2.53
CA ILE A 44 8.76 -7.05 3.70
C ILE A 44 7.53 -7.91 3.40
N GLN A 45 6.51 -7.36 2.73
CA GLN A 45 5.33 -8.10 2.29
C GLN A 45 5.72 -9.20 1.29
N TYR A 46 6.46 -8.86 0.25
CA TYR A 46 6.84 -9.76 -0.83
C TYR A 46 7.74 -10.91 -0.38
N PHE A 47 8.61 -10.72 0.61
CA PHE A 47 9.44 -11.80 1.17
C PHE A 47 8.89 -12.42 2.45
N GLY A 48 7.93 -11.77 3.10
CA GLY A 48 7.32 -12.21 4.35
C GLY A 48 6.50 -13.49 4.21
N ASP A 49 6.33 -14.16 5.33
CA ASP A 49 5.48 -15.34 5.49
C ASP A 49 4.06 -14.95 5.96
N ALA A 50 3.27 -15.94 6.38
CA ALA A 50 1.92 -15.72 6.89
C ALA A 50 1.88 -14.87 8.17
N SER A 51 2.93 -14.91 9.01
CA SER A 51 2.99 -14.10 10.23
C SER A 51 3.15 -12.63 9.87
N VAL A 52 4.03 -12.31 8.91
CA VAL A 52 4.20 -10.94 8.41
C VAL A 52 2.90 -10.40 7.83
N HIS A 53 2.20 -11.19 7.02
CA HIS A 53 0.92 -10.76 6.43
C HIS A 53 -0.15 -10.53 7.50
N SER A 54 -0.22 -11.39 8.53
CA SER A 54 -1.16 -11.19 9.64
C SER A 54 -0.90 -9.88 10.38
N GLU A 55 0.37 -9.51 10.54
CA GLU A 55 0.78 -8.28 11.21
C GLU A 55 0.48 -7.04 10.38
N LEU A 56 0.75 -7.07 9.07
CA LEU A 56 0.39 -6.00 8.12
C LEU A 56 -1.11 -5.70 8.16
N ILE A 57 -1.95 -6.73 8.20
CA ILE A 57 -3.39 -6.55 8.29
C ILE A 57 -3.77 -5.95 9.65
N ASN A 58 -3.19 -6.43 10.75
CA ASN A 58 -3.51 -5.88 12.07
C ASN A 58 -3.18 -4.38 12.21
N ILE A 59 -2.23 -3.86 11.43
CA ILE A 59 -1.87 -2.44 11.42
C ILE A 59 -2.52 -1.62 10.30
N GLY A 60 -3.50 -2.17 9.58
CA GLY A 60 -4.25 -1.43 8.56
C GLY A 60 -3.50 -1.20 7.25
N TYR A 61 -2.56 -2.08 6.89
CA TYR A 61 -1.68 -1.87 5.73
C TYR A 61 -2.43 -1.62 4.41
N ALA A 62 -3.54 -2.33 4.16
CA ALA A 62 -4.33 -2.16 2.94
C ALA A 62 -4.91 -0.74 2.80
N GLY A 63 -5.55 -0.23 3.86
CA GLY A 63 -6.06 1.14 3.90
C GLY A 63 -4.95 2.19 3.75
N VAL A 64 -3.78 1.93 4.33
CA VAL A 64 -2.63 2.84 4.22
C VAL A 64 -2.09 2.92 2.78
N LEU A 65 -2.09 1.82 2.04
CA LEU A 65 -1.71 1.83 0.62
C LEU A 65 -2.72 2.64 -0.22
N VAL A 66 -4.01 2.53 0.07
CA VAL A 66 -5.07 3.33 -0.59
C VAL A 66 -4.86 4.82 -0.34
N ILE A 67 -4.74 5.23 0.92
CA ILE A 67 -4.50 6.63 1.29
C ILE A 67 -3.26 7.17 0.55
N ALA A 68 -2.23 6.36 0.39
CA ALA A 68 -1.03 6.76 -0.32
C ALA A 68 -1.26 7.03 -1.81
N ILE A 69 -2.10 6.25 -2.50
CA ILE A 69 -2.37 6.45 -3.94
C ILE A 69 -3.37 7.58 -4.18
N SER A 70 -4.38 7.78 -3.31
CA SER A 70 -5.37 8.87 -3.43
C SER A 70 -4.77 10.25 -3.57
N THR A 71 -3.64 10.45 -2.92
CA THR A 71 -3.02 11.78 -2.79
C THR A 71 -1.96 12.05 -3.87
N ALA A 72 -1.65 11.04 -4.69
CA ALA A 72 -0.65 11.16 -5.75
C ALA A 72 -1.20 11.81 -7.03
N SER A 73 -2.52 11.97 -7.16
CA SER A 73 -3.18 12.50 -8.37
C SER A 73 -2.96 13.99 -8.66
N GLY A 74 -2.31 14.74 -7.76
CA GLY A 74 -2.14 16.19 -7.92
C GLY A 74 -0.95 16.66 -8.76
N HIS A 75 0.03 15.81 -9.10
CA HIS A 75 1.36 16.28 -9.53
C HIS A 75 2.08 15.39 -10.58
N GLY A 76 1.87 15.60 -11.89
CA GLY A 76 2.81 15.20 -12.96
C GLY A 76 3.30 13.72 -13.08
N GLU A 77 4.20 13.45 -14.04
CA GLU A 77 4.63 12.09 -14.44
C GLU A 77 5.38 11.31 -13.35
N GLU A 78 6.09 11.98 -12.43
CA GLU A 78 6.83 11.31 -11.35
C GLU A 78 5.89 10.63 -10.34
N TYR A 79 4.68 11.18 -10.16
CA TYR A 79 3.66 10.62 -9.29
C TYR A 79 2.85 9.52 -9.98
N ASP A 80 2.81 9.50 -11.31
CA ASP A 80 2.20 8.42 -12.08
C ASP A 80 2.91 7.08 -11.81
N GLY A 81 4.25 7.11 -11.73
CA GLY A 81 5.03 5.95 -11.32
C GLY A 81 4.78 5.51 -9.88
N GLN A 82 4.41 6.44 -8.98
CA GLN A 82 4.06 6.11 -7.60
C GLN A 82 2.66 5.50 -7.49
N ILE A 83 1.71 5.99 -8.28
CA ILE A 83 0.36 5.41 -8.39
C ILE A 83 0.45 3.97 -8.90
N TYR A 84 1.17 3.76 -10.01
CA TYR A 84 1.35 2.42 -10.57
C TYR A 84 1.96 1.44 -9.55
N LYS A 85 3.02 1.86 -8.86
CA LYS A 85 3.63 1.03 -7.80
C LYS A 85 2.67 0.78 -6.65
N GLY A 86 1.91 1.78 -6.21
CA GLY A 86 0.92 1.61 -5.15
C GLY A 86 -0.16 0.57 -5.51
N LEU A 87 -0.70 0.64 -6.74
CA LEU A 87 -1.66 -0.34 -7.25
C LEU A 87 -1.05 -1.75 -7.35
N ASP A 88 0.19 -1.86 -7.84
CA ASP A 88 0.93 -3.13 -7.90
C ASP A 88 1.14 -3.75 -6.49
N TYR A 89 1.43 -2.92 -5.50
CA TYR A 89 1.61 -3.36 -4.12
C TYR A 89 0.29 -3.87 -3.51
N ILE A 90 -0.82 -3.17 -3.75
CA ILE A 90 -2.16 -3.61 -3.33
C ILE A 90 -2.52 -4.93 -3.99
N SER A 91 -2.39 -5.04 -5.32
CA SER A 91 -2.73 -6.25 -6.08
C SER A 91 -1.89 -7.44 -5.62
N THR A 92 -0.57 -7.28 -5.51
CA THR A 92 0.33 -8.34 -5.04
C THR A 92 -0.05 -8.84 -3.64
N PHE A 93 -0.39 -7.92 -2.74
CA PHE A 93 -0.79 -8.24 -1.37
C PHE A 93 -2.10 -9.04 -1.35
N LEU A 94 -3.14 -8.57 -2.03
CA LEU A 94 -4.45 -9.25 -2.09
C LEU A 94 -4.35 -10.62 -2.78
N ILE A 95 -3.56 -10.75 -3.85
CA ILE A 95 -3.29 -12.02 -4.54
C ILE A 95 -2.64 -13.01 -3.57
N CYS A 96 -1.64 -12.56 -2.80
CA CYS A 96 -0.97 -13.41 -1.81
C CYS A 96 -1.95 -13.92 -0.75
N LEU A 97 -2.88 -13.09 -0.28
CA LEU A 97 -3.91 -13.51 0.68
C LEU A 97 -4.92 -14.48 0.08
N ASN A 98 -5.40 -14.23 -1.14
CA ASN A 98 -6.44 -15.03 -1.78
C ASN A 98 -5.94 -16.36 -2.35
N LYS A 99 -4.73 -16.39 -2.92
CA LYS A 99 -4.17 -17.57 -3.60
C LYS A 99 -3.08 -18.27 -2.80
N GLY A 100 -2.65 -17.67 -1.69
CA GLY A 100 -1.47 -18.11 -0.97
C GLY A 100 -0.19 -17.75 -1.73
N LYS A 101 0.94 -18.10 -1.12
CA LYS A 101 2.27 -17.85 -1.68
C LYS A 101 3.02 -19.18 -1.76
N LEU A 102 3.44 -19.53 -2.97
CA LEU A 102 4.11 -20.79 -3.27
C LEU A 102 5.29 -21.01 -2.30
N TYR A 103 5.36 -22.20 -1.70
CA TYR A 103 6.36 -22.59 -0.68
C TYR A 103 6.40 -21.74 0.60
N SER A 104 5.46 -20.81 0.81
CA SER A 104 5.43 -19.96 2.01
C SER A 104 4.17 -20.17 2.84
N PHE A 105 2.97 -20.01 2.28
CA PHE A 105 1.71 -20.24 3.00
C PHE A 105 0.53 -20.52 2.06
N PRO A 106 -0.46 -21.33 2.48
CA PRO A 106 -1.68 -21.54 1.70
C PRO A 106 -2.59 -20.30 1.71
N PRO A 107 -3.61 -20.21 0.84
CA PRO A 107 -4.63 -19.17 0.90
C PRO A 107 -5.10 -18.83 2.32
N LYS A 108 -5.33 -17.55 2.57
CA LYS A 108 -5.82 -17.01 3.85
C LYS A 108 -7.11 -16.20 3.64
N PRO A 109 -8.26 -16.84 3.37
CA PRO A 109 -9.51 -16.14 3.05
C PRO A 109 -9.98 -15.16 4.13
N LEU A 110 -9.82 -15.52 5.41
CA LEU A 110 -10.20 -14.63 6.52
C LEU A 110 -9.34 -13.35 6.58
N LEU A 111 -8.09 -13.46 6.18
CA LEU A 111 -7.18 -12.33 6.11
C LEU A 111 -7.46 -11.46 4.90
N ALA A 112 -7.77 -12.08 3.74
CA ALA A 112 -8.24 -11.37 2.56
C ALA A 112 -9.51 -10.55 2.86
N HIS A 113 -10.52 -11.17 3.48
CA HIS A 113 -11.75 -10.49 3.87
C HIS A 113 -11.49 -9.25 4.75
N ARG A 114 -10.59 -9.36 5.74
CA ARG A 114 -10.25 -8.22 6.60
C ARG A 114 -9.52 -7.11 5.83
N SER A 115 -8.71 -7.47 4.84
CA SER A 115 -8.10 -6.47 3.95
C SER A 115 -9.14 -5.80 3.06
N ASP A 116 -10.14 -6.53 2.57
CA ASP A 116 -11.24 -5.96 1.80
C ASP A 116 -12.06 -4.98 2.66
N GLU A 117 -12.35 -5.33 3.92
CA GLU A 117 -12.99 -4.40 4.89
C GLU A 117 -12.16 -3.12 5.07
N GLN A 118 -10.84 -3.21 5.21
CA GLN A 118 -9.97 -2.04 5.33
C GLN A 118 -9.97 -1.15 4.08
N LEU A 119 -10.07 -1.76 2.90
CA LEU A 119 -10.18 -1.02 1.65
C LEU A 119 -11.54 -0.32 1.59
N GLU A 120 -12.62 -1.00 1.91
CA GLU A 120 -13.97 -0.43 1.93
C GLU A 120 -14.11 0.72 2.93
N GLU A 121 -13.57 0.57 4.15
CA GLU A 121 -13.59 1.60 5.18
C GLU A 121 -12.92 2.92 4.74
N GLU A 122 -11.89 2.83 3.91
CA GLU A 122 -11.13 3.98 3.39
C GLU A 122 -11.59 4.44 1.99
N GLY A 123 -12.68 3.89 1.45
CA GLY A 123 -13.15 4.20 0.09
C GLY A 123 -12.18 3.74 -1.01
N GLY A 124 -11.43 2.69 -0.73
CA GLY A 124 -10.31 2.22 -1.54
C GLY A 124 -10.71 1.58 -2.85
N ASN A 125 -11.90 0.98 -2.93
CA ASN A 125 -12.40 0.42 -4.20
C ASN A 125 -12.66 1.54 -5.20
N GLU A 126 -13.35 2.60 -4.77
CA GLU A 126 -13.62 3.79 -5.58
C GLU A 126 -12.32 4.49 -6.01
N GLU A 127 -11.37 4.59 -5.09
CA GLU A 127 -10.06 5.16 -5.39
C GLU A 127 -9.32 4.36 -6.46
N ILE A 128 -9.19 3.05 -6.26
CA ILE A 128 -8.50 2.14 -7.19
C ILE A 128 -9.12 2.23 -8.59
N ASP A 129 -10.45 2.17 -8.67
CA ASP A 129 -11.18 2.31 -9.94
C ASP A 129 -10.88 3.66 -10.61
N SER A 130 -10.90 4.75 -9.84
CA SER A 130 -10.60 6.08 -10.36
C SER A 130 -9.17 6.18 -10.91
N GLN A 131 -8.19 5.58 -10.22
CA GLN A 131 -6.79 5.58 -10.65
C GLN A 131 -6.58 4.75 -11.91
N LEU A 132 -7.20 3.58 -12.00
CA LEU A 132 -7.14 2.73 -13.19
C LEU A 132 -7.70 3.44 -14.43
N ILE A 133 -8.86 4.10 -14.29
CA ILE A 133 -9.49 4.88 -15.35
C ILE A 133 -8.59 6.04 -15.78
N ASN A 134 -8.10 6.82 -14.81
CA ASN A 134 -7.28 8.00 -15.08
C ASN A 134 -5.96 7.68 -15.79
N LYS A 135 -5.40 6.48 -15.56
CA LYS A 135 -4.14 6.04 -16.17
C LYS A 135 -4.31 5.24 -17.46
N GLY A 136 -5.54 4.95 -17.87
CA GLY A 136 -5.78 4.03 -18.99
C GLY A 136 -5.17 2.66 -18.77
N ILE A 137 -4.97 2.26 -17.50
CA ILE A 137 -4.47 0.93 -17.13
C ILE A 137 -5.65 -0.03 -17.29
N SER A 138 -5.79 -0.55 -18.51
CA SER A 138 -6.72 -1.64 -18.82
C SER A 138 -6.06 -2.97 -18.44
N GLY A 139 -6.11 -3.32 -17.15
CA GLY A 139 -5.69 -4.63 -16.67
C GLY A 139 -6.50 -5.01 -15.43
N ASN A 140 -7.06 -6.22 -15.41
CA ASN A 140 -7.80 -6.73 -14.25
C ASN A 140 -6.88 -6.74 -13.02
N ILE A 141 -7.22 -5.94 -12.01
CA ILE A 141 -6.70 -6.09 -10.64
C ILE A 141 -7.32 -7.33 -10.01
#